data_AF-A0A928RNX5-F1
#
_entry.id   AF-A0A928RNX5-F1
#
_cell.length_a   1.000
_cell.length_b   1.000
_cell.length_c   1.000
_cell.angle_alpha   90.00
_cell.angle_beta   90.00
_cell.angle_gamma   90.00
#
_symmetry.space_group_name_H-M   'P 1'
#
loop_
_entity.id
_entity.type
_entity.pdbx_description
1 polymer ?
#
loop_
_entity_poly.entity_id
_entity_poly.type
_entity_poly.pdbx_seq_one_letter_code
_entity_poly.pdbx_strand_id
1 'polypeptide(L)'
;MATNRGTFEGDIQEIEFVKAFNKDRQNINFSIFTDDINYALDNVYMVRVTTNQLSRLSGKITKTRSDCYAIYSEDEKIINILQENDYYLNEKNIQSLNYTIIKKSGISIKMSDSDKYQILKTGPNSFNSLFGNYELGAGASLFCMRDTELIKNKELVIGWNTTLENMKNYFDCVNDTNDLISNKEICQQIKTFCNNKITERINSSSELQQKIFNGYPIYDEPYSAWYLFSHGKLEKLTYIPFTVTTGSGRSHGDYTIVLKPKKED
;
A
#
# COMPACT_ATOMS: atom_id res chain seq x y z
N MET A 1 15.26 -9.98 -19.99
CA MET A 1 14.13 -9.60 -19.10
C MET A 1 14.23 -8.11 -18.88
N ALA A 2 13.22 -7.32 -19.26
CA ALA A 2 13.24 -5.88 -19.02
C ALA A 2 13.04 -5.64 -17.52
N THR A 3 14.12 -5.34 -16.81
CA THR A 3 14.05 -4.81 -15.45
C THR A 3 13.33 -3.47 -15.52
N ASN A 4 12.14 -3.38 -14.92
CA ASN A 4 11.43 -2.11 -14.79
C ASN A 4 12.36 -1.12 -14.08
N ARG A 5 12.79 -0.07 -14.78
CA ARG A 5 13.75 0.93 -14.28
C ARG A 5 13.40 1.44 -12.88
N GLY A 6 12.12 1.71 -12.63
CA GLY A 6 11.65 2.15 -11.31
C GLY A 6 11.73 1.10 -10.19
N THR A 7 11.75 -0.20 -10.51
CA THR A 7 11.98 -1.26 -9.50
C THR A 7 13.44 -1.27 -9.07
N PHE A 8 14.37 -1.14 -10.03
CA PHE A 8 15.80 -1.08 -9.75
C PHE A 8 16.18 0.18 -8.96
N GLU A 9 15.67 1.34 -9.37
CA GLU A 9 15.90 2.62 -8.66
C GLU A 9 15.29 2.60 -7.24
N GLY A 10 14.12 1.96 -7.07
CA GLY A 10 13.52 1.74 -5.75
C GLY A 10 14.37 0.85 -4.84
N ASP A 11 14.85 -0.28 -5.35
CA ASP A 11 15.73 -1.19 -4.60
C ASP A 11 17.02 -0.48 -4.11
N ILE A 12 17.60 0.39 -4.93
CA ILE A 12 18.77 1.18 -4.55
C ILE A 12 18.45 2.10 -3.37
N GLN A 13 17.32 2.83 -3.41
CA GLN A 13 16.96 3.74 -2.33
C GLN A 13 16.70 3.01 -1.02
N GLU A 14 16.10 1.81 -1.07
CA GLU A 14 15.92 0.96 0.12
C GLU A 14 17.28 0.54 0.72
N ILE A 15 18.24 0.13 -0.13
CA ILE A 15 19.59 -0.25 0.31
C ILE A 15 20.31 0.94 0.94
N GLU A 16 20.32 2.09 0.27
CA GLU A 16 21.01 3.29 0.75
C GLU A 16 20.41 3.81 2.05
N PHE A 17 19.09 3.76 2.21
CA PHE A 17 18.43 4.11 3.48
C PHE A 17 18.91 3.22 4.64
N VAL A 18 18.94 1.91 4.43
CA VAL A 18 19.39 0.94 5.46
C VAL A 18 20.86 1.17 5.81
N LYS A 19 21.71 1.37 4.81
CA LYS A 19 23.14 1.69 5.03
C LYS A 19 23.30 2.99 5.82
N ALA A 20 22.57 4.04 5.44
CA ALA A 20 22.66 5.33 6.10
C ALA A 20 22.30 5.22 7.60
N PHE A 21 21.20 4.53 7.93
CA PHE A 21 20.82 4.30 9.32
C PHE A 21 21.89 3.50 10.07
N ASN A 22 22.38 2.40 9.51
CA ASN A 22 23.35 1.54 10.19
C ASN A 22 24.73 2.17 10.32
N LYS A 23 25.10 3.12 9.46
CA LYS A 23 26.34 3.91 9.55
C LYS A 23 26.26 4.98 10.64
N ASP A 24 25.13 5.67 10.74
CA ASP A 24 24.92 6.79 11.66
C ASP A 24 23.47 6.83 12.17
N ARG A 25 23.17 5.96 13.14
CA ARG A 25 21.85 5.88 13.78
C ARG A 25 21.53 7.05 14.71
N GLN A 26 22.50 7.91 15.03
CA GLN A 26 22.29 9.13 15.81
C GLN A 26 21.98 10.33 14.92
N ASN A 27 21.94 10.15 13.60
CA ASN A 27 21.62 11.20 12.66
C ASN A 27 20.24 11.81 12.96
N ILE A 28 20.17 13.15 13.01
CA ILE A 28 18.93 13.88 13.31
C ILE A 28 17.78 13.56 12.34
N ASN A 29 18.09 13.14 11.11
CA ASN A 29 17.09 12.73 10.12
C ASN A 29 16.30 11.47 10.55
N PHE A 30 16.81 10.70 11.51
CA PHE A 30 16.13 9.53 12.07
C PHE A 30 15.48 9.81 13.43
N SER A 31 15.59 11.03 13.98
CA SER A 31 15.07 11.38 15.32
C SER A 31 13.64 10.95 15.55
N ILE A 32 12.73 11.25 14.62
CA ILE A 32 11.31 10.87 14.74
C ILE A 32 11.08 9.35 14.90
N PHE A 33 11.98 8.54 14.36
CA PHE A 33 11.97 7.09 14.51
C PHE A 33 12.67 6.68 15.79
N THR A 34 13.87 7.19 16.07
CA THR A 34 14.68 6.78 17.23
C THR A 34 14.07 7.23 18.56
N ASP A 35 13.33 8.34 18.59
CA ASP A 35 12.64 8.84 19.77
C ASP A 35 11.52 7.89 20.24
N ASP A 36 10.97 7.09 19.33
CA ASP A 36 9.95 6.07 19.61
C ASP A 36 10.58 4.70 19.98
N ILE A 37 11.90 4.55 19.89
CA ILE A 37 12.62 3.31 20.16
C ILE A 37 13.04 3.25 21.63
N ASN A 38 12.41 2.34 22.39
CA ASN A 38 12.76 2.08 23.79
C ASN A 38 13.90 1.06 23.95
N TYR A 39 15.00 1.27 23.23
CA TYR A 39 16.21 0.44 23.28
C TYR A 39 17.45 1.33 23.22
N ALA A 40 18.59 0.84 23.73
CA ALA A 40 19.87 1.52 23.54
C ALA A 40 20.21 1.58 22.04
N LEU A 41 20.23 2.79 21.47
CA LEU A 41 20.38 2.99 20.03
C LEU A 41 21.66 2.35 19.46
N ASP A 42 22.72 2.24 20.25
CA ASP A 42 23.97 1.59 19.82
C ASP A 42 23.83 0.10 19.48
N ASN A 43 22.73 -0.52 19.91
CA ASN A 43 22.41 -1.92 19.63
C ASN A 43 21.17 -2.06 18.73
N VAL A 44 20.74 -0.97 18.09
CA VAL A 44 19.62 -0.94 17.15
C VAL A 44 20.15 -0.89 15.72
N TYR A 45 19.60 -1.76 14.88
CA TYR A 45 20.01 -1.93 13.49
C TYR A 45 18.81 -2.04 12.56
N MET A 46 18.90 -1.41 11.40
CA MET A 46 17.89 -1.49 10.35
C MET A 46 18.19 -2.67 9.42
N VAL A 47 17.14 -3.41 9.08
CA VAL A 47 17.19 -4.62 8.25
C VAL A 47 16.20 -4.47 7.11
N ARG A 48 16.67 -4.62 5.87
CA ARG A 48 15.82 -4.62 4.69
C ARG A 48 14.95 -5.88 4.61
N VAL A 49 13.67 -5.70 4.32
CA VAL A 49 12.75 -6.79 4.00
C VAL A 49 13.05 -7.32 2.60
N THR A 50 13.24 -8.62 2.47
CA THR A 50 13.51 -9.29 1.19
C THR A 50 12.54 -10.44 0.91
N THR A 51 11.81 -10.87 1.93
CA THR A 51 10.82 -11.94 1.87
C THR A 51 9.41 -11.40 1.61
N ASN A 52 8.60 -12.21 0.94
CA ASN A 52 7.17 -11.96 0.83
C ASN A 52 6.42 -12.59 2.00
N GLN A 53 5.29 -12.00 2.37
CA GLN A 53 4.51 -12.41 3.54
C GLN A 53 3.07 -12.74 3.18
N LEU A 54 2.43 -13.57 3.99
CA LEU A 54 1.02 -13.91 3.83
C LEU A 54 0.16 -12.67 4.13
N SER A 55 -0.55 -12.19 3.12
CA SER A 55 -1.56 -11.14 3.28
C SER A 55 -2.86 -11.76 3.80
N ARG A 56 -3.27 -11.39 5.03
CA ARG A 56 -4.57 -11.81 5.59
C ARG A 56 -5.77 -11.27 4.82
N LEU A 57 -5.56 -10.22 4.01
CA LEU A 57 -6.59 -9.63 3.17
C LEU A 57 -6.89 -10.47 1.92
N SER A 58 -5.86 -11.05 1.31
CA SER A 58 -5.99 -11.79 0.03
C SER A 58 -5.77 -13.29 0.16
N GLY A 59 -5.22 -13.76 1.28
CA GLY A 59 -4.79 -15.15 1.47
C GLY A 59 -3.58 -15.55 0.63
N LYS A 60 -2.85 -14.58 0.06
CA LYS A 60 -1.72 -14.81 -0.85
C LYS A 60 -0.41 -14.29 -0.27
N ILE A 61 0.70 -14.91 -0.69
CA ILE A 61 2.05 -14.44 -0.42
C ILE A 61 2.36 -13.23 -1.31
N THR A 62 2.57 -12.06 -0.71
CA THR A 62 2.79 -10.80 -1.43
C THR A 62 3.87 -9.95 -0.78
N LYS A 63 4.32 -8.92 -1.49
CA LYS A 63 5.14 -7.85 -0.90
C LYS A 63 4.37 -7.17 0.24
N THR A 64 5.12 -6.71 1.23
CA THR A 64 4.63 -6.11 2.47
C THR A 64 4.49 -4.60 2.35
N ARG A 65 4.03 -3.94 3.41
CA ARG A 65 4.05 -2.47 3.48
C ARG A 65 5.40 -1.93 3.91
N SER A 66 6.06 -2.65 4.82
CA SER A 66 7.40 -2.32 5.26
C SER A 66 8.43 -2.76 4.23
N ASP A 67 9.37 -1.87 3.94
CA ASP A 67 10.53 -2.10 3.08
C ASP A 67 11.79 -2.38 3.94
N CYS A 68 11.83 -1.88 5.18
CA CYS A 68 12.80 -2.26 6.21
C CYS A 68 12.18 -2.21 7.61
N TYR A 69 12.83 -2.80 8.61
CA TYR A 69 12.44 -2.74 10.02
C TYR A 69 13.68 -2.79 10.93
N ALA A 70 13.52 -2.47 12.20
CA ALA A 70 14.61 -2.48 13.16
C ALA A 70 14.64 -3.75 14.02
N ILE A 71 15.85 -4.14 14.38
CA ILE A 71 16.15 -5.18 15.35
C ILE A 71 17.00 -4.60 16.48
N TYR A 72 16.90 -5.23 17.64
CA TYR A 72 17.83 -5.06 18.76
C TYR A 72 18.77 -6.26 18.81
N SER A 73 20.08 -6.03 18.88
CA SER A 73 21.09 -7.09 18.96
C SER A 73 22.30 -6.64 19.76
N GLU A 74 22.70 -7.44 20.74
CA GLU A 74 23.99 -7.30 21.45
C GLU A 74 25.03 -8.31 20.94
N ASP A 75 24.68 -9.13 19.94
CA ASP A 75 25.59 -10.11 19.35
C ASP A 75 26.75 -9.40 18.63
N GLU A 76 27.97 -9.54 19.16
CA GLU A 76 29.19 -8.93 18.63
C GLU A 76 29.45 -9.27 17.15
N LYS A 77 28.94 -10.40 16.65
CA LYS A 77 29.07 -10.80 15.24
C LYS A 77 28.48 -9.76 14.28
N ILE A 78 27.48 -8.98 14.73
CA ILE A 78 26.83 -7.99 13.87
C ILE A 78 27.83 -6.93 13.37
N ILE A 79 28.87 -6.62 14.15
CA ILE A 79 29.91 -5.65 13.77
C ILE A 79 30.66 -6.14 12.53
N ASN A 80 31.08 -7.41 12.52
CA ASN A 80 31.77 -8.00 11.37
C ASN A 80 30.85 -8.07 10.15
N ILE A 81 29.59 -8.47 10.35
CA ILE A 81 28.61 -8.53 9.26
C ILE A 81 28.41 -7.14 8.63
N LEU A 82 28.27 -6.09 9.44
CA LEU A 82 28.13 -4.72 8.94
C LEU A 82 29.36 -4.30 8.13
N GLN A 83 30.58 -4.55 8.63
CA GLN A 83 31.81 -4.20 7.92
C GLN A 83 31.93 -4.92 6.58
N GLU A 84 31.67 -6.23 6.55
CA GLU A 84 31.73 -7.06 5.34
C GLU A 84 30.67 -6.68 4.29
N ASN A 85 29.53 -6.12 4.73
CA ASN A 85 28.40 -5.80 3.86
C ASN A 85 28.23 -4.29 3.63
N ASP A 86 29.24 -3.45 3.92
CA ASP A 86 29.15 -1.97 3.81
C ASP A 86 27.89 -1.42 4.51
N TYR A 87 27.68 -1.85 5.74
CA TYR A 87 26.57 -1.50 6.64
C TYR A 87 25.16 -1.88 6.14
N TYR A 88 25.07 -2.61 5.04
CA TYR A 88 23.80 -3.13 4.55
C TYR A 88 23.42 -4.41 5.28
N LEU A 89 22.21 -4.45 5.84
CA LEU A 89 21.62 -5.66 6.41
C LEU A 89 20.29 -5.98 5.74
N ASN A 90 20.06 -7.26 5.49
CA ASN A 90 18.77 -7.81 5.11
C ASN A 90 18.46 -9.07 5.93
N GLU A 91 17.27 -9.64 5.72
CA GLU A 91 16.79 -10.81 6.47
C GLU A 91 17.71 -12.04 6.36
N LYS A 92 18.52 -12.17 5.30
CA LYS A 92 19.52 -13.24 5.18
C LYS A 92 20.76 -12.97 6.05
N ASN A 93 21.21 -11.72 6.12
CA ASN A 93 22.40 -11.35 6.90
C ASN A 93 22.23 -11.63 8.40
N ILE A 94 21.01 -11.55 8.92
CA ILE A 94 20.74 -11.66 10.35
C ILE A 94 20.39 -13.08 10.84
N GLN A 95 20.32 -14.08 9.95
CA GLN A 95 19.87 -15.43 10.30
C GLN A 95 20.73 -16.14 11.35
N SER A 96 22.01 -15.77 11.45
CA SER A 96 22.97 -16.35 12.38
C SER A 96 23.15 -15.56 13.68
N LEU A 97 22.43 -14.44 13.83
CA LEU A 97 22.54 -13.53 14.97
C LEU A 97 21.50 -13.85 16.03
N ASN A 98 21.83 -13.54 17.28
CA ASN A 98 20.84 -13.43 18.34
C ASN A 98 20.26 -12.01 18.38
N TYR A 99 18.98 -11.86 18.03
CA TYR A 99 18.32 -10.55 17.97
C TYR A 99 16.86 -10.61 18.38
N THR A 100 16.31 -9.46 18.72
CA THR A 100 14.87 -9.25 18.95
C THR A 100 14.33 -8.29 17.89
N ILE A 101 13.23 -8.65 17.25
CA ILE A 101 12.53 -7.74 16.33
C ILE A 101 11.88 -6.62 17.15
N ILE A 102 12.15 -5.37 16.79
CA ILE A 102 11.46 -4.21 17.36
C ILE A 102 10.11 -4.08 16.66
N LYS A 103 9.02 -4.37 17.38
CA LYS A 103 7.67 -4.25 16.80
C LYS A 103 7.35 -2.79 16.50
N LYS A 104 6.51 -2.57 15.49
CA LYS A 104 6.09 -1.24 15.03
C LYS A 104 7.22 -0.34 14.51
N SER A 105 8.34 -0.94 14.11
CA SER A 105 9.48 -0.21 13.55
C SER A 105 9.46 -0.17 12.01
N GLY A 106 8.46 -0.77 11.37
CA GLY A 106 8.48 -0.91 9.93
C GLY A 106 8.45 0.44 9.20
N ILE A 107 9.30 0.61 8.19
CA ILE A 107 9.39 1.83 7.39
C ILE A 107 9.07 1.48 5.94
N SER A 108 8.14 2.24 5.35
CA SER A 108 7.95 2.21 3.90
C SER A 108 8.80 3.29 3.25
N ILE A 109 9.59 2.92 2.25
CA ILE A 109 10.51 3.78 1.53
C ILE A 109 9.89 4.07 0.16
N LYS A 110 9.86 5.33 -0.23
CA LYS A 110 9.39 5.78 -1.54
C LYS A 110 10.49 6.53 -2.25
N MET A 111 10.50 6.40 -3.57
CA MET A 111 11.45 7.14 -4.39
C MET A 111 11.26 8.64 -4.15
N SER A 112 12.37 9.35 -3.94
CA SER A 112 12.39 10.77 -3.61
C SER A 112 11.69 11.69 -4.62
N ASP A 113 11.41 11.23 -5.84
CA ASP A 113 10.81 11.97 -6.95
C ASP A 113 9.46 11.39 -7.42
N SER A 114 8.88 10.44 -6.69
CA SER A 114 7.72 9.67 -7.18
C SER A 114 6.44 9.98 -6.42
N ASP A 115 5.56 10.78 -7.03
CA ASP A 115 4.14 10.87 -6.66
C ASP A 115 3.29 9.76 -7.31
N LYS A 116 3.93 8.90 -8.11
CA LYS A 116 3.23 7.94 -8.98
C LYS A 116 3.07 6.55 -8.36
N TYR A 117 3.49 6.38 -7.11
CA TYR A 117 3.32 5.10 -6.42
C TYR A 117 1.85 4.77 -6.17
N GLN A 118 1.59 3.50 -5.90
CA GLN A 118 0.26 3.02 -5.52
C GLN A 118 0.26 2.79 -4.01
N ILE A 119 -0.67 3.41 -3.30
CA ILE A 119 -0.89 3.17 -1.88
C ILE A 119 -1.54 1.79 -1.72
N LEU A 120 -2.55 1.51 -2.54
CA LEU A 120 -3.32 0.28 -2.51
C LEU A 120 -3.78 -0.07 -3.93
N LYS A 121 -3.73 -1.35 -4.29
CA LYS A 121 -4.40 -1.91 -5.46
C LYS A 121 -5.16 -3.15 -5.00
N THR A 122 -6.49 -3.16 -5.16
CA THR A 122 -7.33 -4.31 -4.77
C THR A 122 -8.19 -4.77 -5.92
N GLY A 123 -8.24 -6.09 -6.12
CA GLY A 123 -9.28 -6.72 -6.93
C GLY A 123 -10.58 -6.93 -6.12
N PRO A 124 -11.61 -7.55 -6.72
CA PRO A 124 -12.96 -7.63 -6.18
C PRO A 124 -13.03 -8.22 -4.76
N ASN A 125 -12.42 -9.38 -4.54
CA ASN A 125 -12.50 -10.07 -3.25
C ASN A 125 -11.81 -9.29 -2.13
N SER A 126 -10.60 -8.78 -2.36
CA SER A 126 -9.91 -7.97 -1.35
C SER A 126 -10.61 -6.63 -1.11
N PHE A 127 -11.23 -6.03 -2.14
CA PHE A 127 -12.05 -4.84 -1.96
C PHE A 127 -13.28 -5.15 -1.10
N ASN A 128 -13.99 -6.25 -1.37
CA ASN A 128 -15.12 -6.67 -0.55
C ASN A 128 -14.72 -7.01 0.89
N SER A 129 -13.55 -7.62 1.11
CA SER A 129 -13.03 -7.82 2.46
C SER A 129 -12.73 -6.51 3.21
N LEU A 130 -12.39 -5.42 2.50
CA LEU A 130 -12.18 -4.11 3.12
C LEU A 130 -13.49 -3.32 3.31
N PHE A 131 -14.36 -3.31 2.32
CA PHE A 131 -15.51 -2.41 2.25
C PHE A 131 -16.86 -3.10 2.43
N GLY A 132 -16.91 -4.43 2.40
CA GLY A 132 -18.13 -5.25 2.54
C GLY A 132 -19.14 -5.06 1.41
N ASN A 133 -18.72 -4.59 0.24
CA ASN A 133 -19.64 -4.26 -0.84
C ASN A 133 -18.99 -4.35 -2.23
N TYR A 134 -19.48 -5.22 -3.10
CA TYR A 134 -18.98 -5.38 -4.47
C TYR A 134 -19.49 -4.26 -5.39
N GLU A 135 -20.72 -3.81 -5.20
CA GLU A 135 -21.42 -2.81 -6.02
C GLU A 135 -20.73 -1.44 -5.96
N LEU A 136 -20.16 -1.09 -4.80
CA LEU A 136 -19.37 0.11 -4.58
C LEU A 136 -18.10 0.08 -5.44
N GLY A 137 -17.41 -1.07 -5.49
CA GLY A 137 -16.22 -1.26 -6.33
C GLY A 137 -16.55 -1.28 -7.82
N ALA A 138 -17.65 -1.93 -8.19
CA ALA A 138 -18.17 -1.97 -9.56
C ALA A 138 -18.56 -0.57 -10.05
N GLY A 139 -19.32 0.19 -9.25
CA GLY A 139 -19.75 1.55 -9.56
C GLY A 139 -18.57 2.51 -9.72
N ALA A 140 -17.58 2.45 -8.81
CA ALA A 140 -16.32 3.21 -8.94
C ALA A 140 -15.52 2.82 -10.20
N SER A 141 -15.76 1.63 -10.76
CA SER A 141 -15.01 1.10 -11.88
C SER A 141 -15.63 1.38 -13.24
N LEU A 142 -16.91 1.78 -13.32
CA LEU A 142 -17.66 1.95 -14.57
C LEU A 142 -16.88 2.73 -15.65
N PHE A 143 -16.98 2.25 -16.89
CA PHE A 143 -16.61 2.99 -18.08
C PHE A 143 -17.67 4.06 -18.31
N CYS A 144 -17.23 5.32 -18.42
CA CYS A 144 -18.12 6.48 -18.52
C CYS A 144 -17.47 7.68 -19.26
N MET A 145 -16.30 7.45 -19.88
CA MET A 145 -15.57 8.49 -20.62
C MET A 145 -16.06 8.59 -22.07
N ARG A 146 -16.24 7.44 -22.72
CA ARG A 146 -16.64 7.30 -24.12
C ARG A 146 -17.84 6.37 -24.23
N ASP A 147 -18.82 6.72 -25.05
CA ASP A 147 -20.04 5.92 -25.25
C ASP A 147 -19.74 4.52 -25.80
N THR A 148 -18.71 4.43 -26.66
CA THR A 148 -18.24 3.16 -27.23
C THR A 148 -17.67 2.18 -26.20
N GLU A 149 -17.36 2.63 -24.98
CA GLU A 149 -16.86 1.77 -23.91
C GLU A 149 -17.95 1.29 -22.96
N LEU A 150 -19.16 1.87 -23.01
CA LEU A 150 -20.27 1.50 -22.11
C LEU A 150 -20.66 0.03 -22.26
N ILE A 151 -20.50 -0.54 -23.47
CA ILE A 151 -20.72 -1.96 -23.75
C ILE A 151 -19.90 -2.89 -22.83
N LYS A 152 -18.75 -2.43 -22.33
CA LYS A 152 -17.86 -3.19 -21.45
C LYS A 152 -18.35 -3.26 -20.00
N ASN A 153 -19.33 -2.44 -19.62
CA ASN A 153 -19.82 -2.38 -18.25
C ASN A 153 -20.54 -3.68 -17.83
N LYS A 154 -21.12 -4.44 -18.77
CA LYS A 154 -21.73 -5.75 -18.47
C LYS A 154 -20.70 -6.73 -17.91
N GLU A 155 -19.58 -6.90 -18.61
CA GLU A 155 -18.48 -7.76 -18.16
C GLU A 155 -17.83 -7.23 -16.88
N LEU A 156 -17.73 -5.91 -16.73
CA LEU A 156 -17.22 -5.27 -15.52
C LEU A 156 -18.04 -5.61 -14.28
N VAL A 157 -19.37 -5.52 -14.37
CA VAL A 157 -20.28 -5.85 -13.25
C VAL A 157 -20.09 -7.30 -12.82
N ILE A 158 -20.02 -8.22 -13.80
CA ILE A 158 -19.77 -9.65 -13.54
C ILE A 158 -18.38 -9.84 -12.91
N GLY A 159 -17.36 -9.20 -13.47
CA GLY A 159 -15.99 -9.30 -12.99
C GLY A 159 -15.77 -8.71 -11.60
N TRP A 160 -16.67 -7.86 -11.11
CA TRP A 160 -16.71 -7.40 -9.73
C TRP A 160 -17.48 -8.32 -8.78
N ASN A 161 -17.91 -9.50 -9.22
CA ASN A 161 -18.71 -10.47 -8.46
C ASN A 161 -20.07 -9.92 -8.01
N THR A 162 -20.71 -9.11 -8.86
CA THR A 162 -22.07 -8.62 -8.63
C THR A 162 -22.92 -8.79 -9.89
N THR A 163 -24.20 -8.39 -9.82
CA THR A 163 -25.18 -8.47 -10.90
C THR A 163 -25.78 -7.11 -11.18
N LEU A 164 -26.41 -6.94 -12.34
CA LEU A 164 -27.14 -5.71 -12.63
C LEU A 164 -28.30 -5.47 -11.65
N GLU A 165 -28.93 -6.54 -11.19
CA GLU A 165 -29.99 -6.47 -10.17
C GLU A 165 -29.46 -5.98 -8.83
N ASN A 166 -28.33 -6.52 -8.35
CA ASN A 166 -27.69 -6.03 -7.13
C ASN A 166 -27.24 -4.57 -7.26
N MET A 167 -26.70 -4.19 -8.41
CA MET A 167 -26.36 -2.80 -8.70
C MET A 167 -27.60 -1.90 -8.64
N LYS A 168 -28.72 -2.30 -9.26
CA LYS A 168 -30.00 -1.57 -9.15
C LYS A 168 -30.40 -1.43 -7.68
N ASN A 169 -30.53 -2.54 -6.96
CA ASN A 169 -30.90 -2.53 -5.54
C ASN A 169 -30.01 -1.63 -4.66
N TYR A 170 -28.69 -1.61 -4.93
CA TYR A 170 -27.75 -0.76 -4.20
C TYR A 170 -27.85 0.73 -4.55
N PHE A 171 -28.22 1.05 -5.80
CA PHE A 171 -28.36 2.41 -6.31
C PHE A 171 -29.83 2.83 -6.49
N ASP A 172 -30.80 2.10 -5.93
CA ASP A 172 -32.24 2.40 -6.06
C ASP A 172 -32.59 3.81 -5.55
N CYS A 173 -31.74 4.40 -4.70
CA CYS A 173 -31.86 5.79 -4.25
C CYS A 173 -31.33 6.84 -5.25
N VAL A 174 -30.68 6.42 -6.33
CA VAL A 174 -29.95 7.30 -7.27
C VAL A 174 -30.71 7.53 -8.57
N ASN A 175 -31.51 6.59 -9.10
CA ASN A 175 -32.41 6.84 -10.25
C ASN A 175 -33.28 5.63 -10.62
N ASP A 176 -34.55 5.88 -10.98
CA ASP A 176 -35.53 4.92 -11.56
C ASP A 176 -35.17 4.54 -13.01
N THR A 177 -34.02 3.90 -13.22
CA THR A 177 -33.45 3.78 -14.58
C THR A 177 -33.02 2.37 -14.96
N ASN A 178 -33.65 1.86 -16.02
CA ASN A 178 -33.28 0.62 -16.69
C ASN A 178 -31.88 0.66 -17.36
N ASP A 179 -31.22 1.83 -17.41
CA ASP A 179 -29.99 2.10 -18.16
C ASP A 179 -28.74 2.34 -17.31
N LEU A 180 -28.72 1.85 -16.06
CA LEU A 180 -27.68 2.08 -15.04
C LEU A 180 -26.23 1.95 -15.52
N ILE A 181 -25.98 1.04 -16.47
CA ILE A 181 -24.63 0.75 -17.01
C ILE A 181 -24.45 1.14 -18.49
N SER A 182 -25.50 1.64 -19.13
CA SER A 182 -25.56 1.91 -20.57
C SER A 182 -25.73 3.39 -20.90
N ASN A 183 -26.08 4.22 -19.90
CA ASN A 183 -26.13 5.67 -20.02
C ASN A 183 -24.87 6.30 -19.42
N LYS A 184 -24.18 7.12 -20.23
CA LYS A 184 -22.92 7.77 -19.84
C LYS A 184 -23.05 8.67 -18.61
N GLU A 185 -24.07 9.52 -18.57
CA GLU A 185 -24.28 10.49 -17.48
C GLU A 185 -24.59 9.77 -16.17
N ILE A 186 -25.44 8.75 -16.21
CA ILE A 186 -25.75 7.91 -15.05
C ILE A 186 -24.48 7.19 -14.55
N CYS A 187 -23.69 6.62 -15.46
CA CYS A 187 -22.42 5.99 -15.09
C CYS A 187 -21.44 6.98 -14.44
N GLN A 188 -21.39 8.24 -14.90
CA GLN A 188 -20.55 9.29 -14.30
C GLN A 188 -21.02 9.66 -12.90
N GLN A 189 -22.33 9.80 -12.69
CA GLN A 189 -22.92 10.07 -11.38
C GLN A 189 -22.62 8.95 -10.40
N ILE A 190 -22.87 7.70 -10.78
CA ILE A 190 -22.59 6.51 -9.95
C ILE A 190 -21.11 6.43 -9.60
N LYS A 191 -20.23 6.61 -10.58
CA LYS A 191 -18.79 6.58 -10.36
C LYS A 191 -18.33 7.65 -9.38
N THR A 192 -18.84 8.87 -9.54
CA THR A 192 -18.54 9.99 -8.64
C THR A 192 -19.02 9.70 -7.23
N PHE A 193 -20.26 9.24 -7.09
CA PHE A 193 -20.84 8.81 -5.82
C PHE A 193 -19.99 7.74 -5.15
N CYS A 194 -19.63 6.66 -5.86
CA CYS A 194 -18.82 5.57 -5.30
C CYS A 194 -17.42 6.02 -4.90
N ASN A 195 -16.74 6.83 -5.72
CA ASN A 195 -15.41 7.37 -5.39
C ASN A 195 -15.46 8.24 -4.13
N ASN A 196 -16.49 9.08 -4.00
CA ASN A 196 -16.70 9.90 -2.81
C ASN A 196 -17.00 9.02 -1.59
N LYS A 197 -17.84 7.98 -1.74
CA LYS A 197 -18.18 7.08 -0.63
C LYS A 197 -17.01 6.24 -0.15
N ILE A 198 -16.16 5.77 -1.07
CA ILE A 198 -14.89 5.09 -0.73
C ILE A 198 -14.00 6.05 0.07
N THR A 199 -13.86 7.29 -0.41
CA THR A 199 -13.05 8.31 0.25
C THR A 199 -13.56 8.62 1.66
N GLU A 200 -14.87 8.82 1.80
CA GLU A 200 -15.55 9.07 3.08
C GLU A 200 -15.33 7.92 4.06
N ARG A 201 -15.51 6.66 3.63
CA ARG A 201 -15.32 5.47 4.48
C ARG A 201 -13.88 5.34 4.96
N ILE A 202 -12.89 5.59 4.11
CA ILE A 202 -11.48 5.57 4.53
C ILE A 202 -11.21 6.71 5.51
N ASN A 203 -11.67 7.93 5.22
CA ASN A 203 -11.37 9.10 6.06
C ASN A 203 -12.05 9.05 7.44
N SER A 204 -13.18 8.34 7.55
CA SER A 204 -13.95 8.22 8.80
C SER A 204 -13.60 6.99 9.65
N SER A 205 -12.74 6.08 9.17
CA SER A 205 -12.42 4.83 9.87
C SER A 205 -10.92 4.68 10.09
N SER A 206 -10.47 4.86 11.33
CA SER A 206 -9.07 4.63 11.73
C SER A 206 -8.61 3.20 11.45
N GLU A 207 -9.50 2.22 11.60
CA GLU A 207 -9.23 0.82 11.26
C GLU A 207 -8.93 0.64 9.76
N LEU A 208 -9.74 1.26 8.88
CA LEU A 208 -9.48 1.19 7.44
C LEU A 208 -8.20 1.92 7.06
N GLN A 209 -7.93 3.10 7.64
CA GLN A 209 -6.69 3.83 7.42
C GLN A 209 -5.49 2.97 7.78
N GLN A 210 -5.52 2.34 8.95
CA GLN A 210 -4.42 1.49 9.42
C GLN A 210 -4.22 0.25 8.53
N LYS A 211 -5.31 -0.39 8.10
CA LYS A 211 -5.23 -1.50 7.12
C LYS A 211 -4.62 -1.04 5.79
N ILE A 212 -5.03 0.11 5.28
CA ILE A 212 -4.67 0.58 3.95
C ILE A 212 -3.24 1.12 3.90
N PHE A 213 -2.93 2.07 4.79
CA PHE A 213 -1.66 2.80 4.80
C PHE A 213 -0.56 2.00 5.49
N ASN A 214 -0.82 1.45 6.68
CA ASN A 214 0.18 0.72 7.45
C ASN A 214 0.26 -0.75 7.05
N GLY A 215 -0.84 -1.34 6.58
CA GLY A 215 -0.92 -2.78 6.34
C GLY A 215 -1.20 -3.59 7.61
N TYR A 216 -1.60 -2.94 8.70
CA TYR A 216 -1.93 -3.60 9.95
C TYR A 216 -3.45 -3.78 10.08
N PRO A 217 -3.96 -4.96 10.48
CA PRO A 217 -3.25 -6.21 10.77
C PRO A 217 -3.18 -7.15 9.55
N ILE A 218 -3.14 -6.62 8.32
CA ILE A 218 -3.06 -7.43 7.08
C ILE A 218 -1.78 -8.27 7.04
N TYR A 219 -0.67 -7.70 7.51
CA TYR A 219 0.60 -8.37 7.69
C TYR A 219 0.96 -8.42 9.17
N ASP A 220 1.67 -9.48 9.56
CA ASP A 220 2.25 -9.57 10.90
C ASP A 220 3.41 -8.58 11.08
N GLU A 221 3.66 -8.15 12.31
CA GLU A 221 4.86 -7.38 12.62
C GLU A 221 6.11 -8.23 12.36
N PRO A 222 7.18 -7.66 11.79
CA PRO A 222 7.44 -6.23 11.56
C PRO A 222 7.09 -5.73 10.15
N TYR A 223 6.23 -6.44 9.42
CA TYR A 223 5.97 -6.21 8.00
C TYR A 223 4.91 -5.15 7.69
N SER A 224 4.32 -4.56 8.74
CA SER A 224 3.49 -3.36 8.64
C SER A 224 4.37 -2.11 8.74
N ALA A 225 4.06 -1.07 7.97
CA ALA A 225 4.79 0.18 8.00
C ALA A 225 4.15 1.16 8.99
N TRP A 226 4.96 1.76 9.85
CA TRP A 226 4.57 2.79 10.82
C TRP A 226 5.25 4.13 10.55
N TYR A 227 6.23 4.12 9.65
CA TYR A 227 6.92 5.29 9.15
C TYR A 227 6.93 5.30 7.63
N LEU A 228 7.04 6.49 7.06
CA LEU A 228 7.18 6.73 5.63
C LEU A 228 8.44 7.56 5.41
N PHE A 229 9.37 7.04 4.62
CA PHE A 229 10.47 7.83 4.07
C PHE A 229 10.13 8.23 2.64
N SER A 230 9.95 9.52 2.40
CA SER A 230 9.65 10.07 1.08
C SER A 230 10.20 11.49 0.96
N HIS A 231 10.57 11.91 -0.25
CA HIS A 231 11.12 13.26 -0.49
C HIS A 231 12.30 13.63 0.45
N GLY A 232 13.11 12.62 0.83
CA GLY A 232 14.25 12.80 1.73
C GLY A 232 13.90 12.98 3.21
N LYS A 233 12.63 12.84 3.59
CA LYS A 233 12.15 13.04 4.96
C LYS A 233 11.49 11.78 5.50
N LEU A 234 11.81 11.46 6.76
CA LEU A 234 11.17 10.41 7.53
C LEU A 234 10.03 10.99 8.36
N GLU A 235 8.85 10.37 8.30
CA GLU A 235 7.67 10.81 9.04
C GLU A 235 6.88 9.63 9.61
N LYS A 236 6.06 9.88 10.65
CA LYS A 236 5.12 8.87 11.15
C LYS A 236 4.01 8.65 10.12
N LEU A 237 3.80 7.39 9.75
CA LEU A 237 2.77 7.01 8.80
C LEU A 237 1.44 6.80 9.51
N THR A 238 0.60 7.83 9.46
CA THR A 238 -0.78 7.78 9.99
C THR A 238 -1.81 7.91 8.87
N TYR A 239 -1.54 8.75 7.88
CA TYR A 239 -2.44 9.04 6.78
C TYR A 239 -1.64 9.46 5.55
N ILE A 240 -2.12 9.09 4.35
CA ILE A 240 -1.60 9.59 3.08
C ILE A 240 -2.78 10.19 2.30
N PRO A 241 -2.75 11.49 1.93
CA PRO A 241 -3.75 12.07 1.03
C PRO A 241 -3.85 11.27 -0.27
N PHE A 242 -5.07 10.89 -0.69
CA PHE A 242 -5.23 9.97 -1.82
C PHE A 242 -6.39 10.31 -2.77
N THR A 243 -6.32 9.77 -3.97
CA THR A 243 -7.40 9.73 -4.97
C THR A 243 -7.80 8.28 -5.26
N VAL A 244 -9.10 8.06 -5.51
CA VAL A 244 -9.64 6.77 -5.93
C VAL A 244 -9.61 6.69 -7.46
N THR A 245 -8.94 5.69 -7.99
CA THR A 245 -8.78 5.46 -9.43
C THR A 245 -8.97 3.98 -9.76
N THR A 246 -8.94 3.63 -11.05
CA THR A 246 -8.96 2.23 -11.51
C THR A 246 -7.63 1.81 -12.12
N GLY A 247 -7.29 0.53 -12.02
CA GLY A 247 -6.11 -0.02 -12.69
C GLY A 247 -6.20 0.06 -14.22
N SER A 248 -5.05 0.19 -14.88
CA SER A 248 -4.94 0.21 -16.35
C SER A 248 -5.33 -1.12 -17.01
N GLY A 249 -5.28 -2.23 -16.26
CA GLY A 249 -5.68 -3.56 -16.72
C GLY A 249 -7.20 -3.74 -16.90
N ARG A 250 -8.03 -2.77 -16.47
CA ARG A 250 -9.50 -2.84 -16.52
C ARG A 250 -10.05 -3.16 -17.92
N SER A 251 -9.42 -2.65 -18.97
CA SER A 251 -9.84 -2.90 -20.36
C SER A 251 -9.60 -4.35 -20.83
N HIS A 252 -8.82 -5.13 -20.09
CA HIS A 252 -8.48 -6.52 -20.35
C HIS A 252 -9.09 -7.48 -19.31
N GLY A 253 -10.04 -7.00 -18.49
CA GLY A 253 -10.69 -7.81 -17.46
C GLY A 253 -10.00 -7.80 -16.07
N ASP A 254 -8.87 -7.10 -15.88
CA ASP A 254 -8.27 -6.92 -14.55
C ASP A 254 -8.95 -5.75 -13.81
N TYR A 255 -10.09 -6.04 -13.19
CA TYR A 255 -10.91 -5.07 -12.47
C TYR A 255 -10.33 -4.78 -11.08
N THR A 256 -9.76 -3.58 -10.91
CA THR A 256 -9.11 -3.18 -9.66
C THR A 256 -9.39 -1.73 -9.32
N ILE A 257 -9.56 -1.45 -8.02
CA ILE A 257 -9.51 -0.12 -7.44
C ILE A 257 -8.07 0.16 -7.02
N VAL A 258 -7.60 1.36 -7.33
CA VAL A 258 -6.24 1.84 -7.03
C VAL A 258 -6.33 3.16 -6.28
N LEU A 259 -5.70 3.21 -5.11
CA LEU A 259 -5.46 4.45 -4.38
C LEU A 259 -4.09 4.99 -4.75
N LYS A 260 -4.05 6.24 -5.18
CA LYS A 260 -2.81 6.96 -5.50
C LYS A 260 -2.68 8.20 -4.62
N PRO A 261 -1.46 8.63 -4.28
CA PRO A 261 -1.24 9.90 -3.60
C PRO A 261 -1.92 11.05 -4.35
N LYS A 262 -2.51 11.98 -3.60
CA LYS A 262 -2.82 13.30 -4.15
C LYS A 262 -1.50 14.04 -4.32
N LYS A 263 -1.33 14.71 -5.46
CA LYS A 263 -0.24 15.69 -5.59
C LYS A 263 -0.52 16.82 -4.61
N GLU A 264 0.51 17.24 -3.89
CA GLU A 264 0.49 18.54 -3.26
C GLU A 264 0.67 19.57 -4.39
N ASP A 265 -0.29 20.51 -4.49
CA ASP A 265 -0.24 21.62 -5.45
C ASP A 265 0.76 22.69 -5.02
#